data_AF-A0A7X1BSZ2-F1
#
_entry.id   AF-A0A7X1BSZ2-F1
#
_cell.length_a   1.000
_cell.length_b   1.000
_cell.length_c   1.000
_cell.angle_alpha   90.00
_cell.angle_beta   90.00
_cell.angle_gamma   90.00
#
_symmetry.space_group_name_H-M   'P 1'
#
loop_
_entity.id
_entity.type
_entity.pdbx_description
1 polymer ?
#
loop_
_entity_poly.entity_id
_entity_poly.type
_entity_poly.pdbx_seq_one_letter_code
_entity_poly.pdbx_strand_id
1 'polypeptide(L)'
;MLKSEVLVCTLTSLALLFFSTFAQADNPTEVMLPAGGVRVVVGFSPEGSAQKAILDLINSAQQEIRMAAYSFTSPIIAKALVNAHRRGVDVRIVVDKGQNNNRYAVSTMNTVVNAGIPLRTNDQFLLHHDKYLCVDRISVETGSYNYSSSAFNKNSENSLVLYNAPDVTALYLAHWESRWTGGVDYIPNY
;
A
#
# COMPACT_ATOMS: atom_id res chain seq x y z
N MET A 1 -10.41 -67.71 38.86
CA MET A 1 -11.48 -67.34 37.92
C MET A 1 -11.71 -65.85 38.01
N LEU A 2 -11.58 -65.15 36.86
CA LEU A 2 -12.03 -63.80 36.44
C LEU A 2 -12.42 -62.78 37.54
N LYS A 3 -11.97 -61.51 37.54
CA LYS A 3 -12.11 -60.41 36.54
C LYS A 3 -11.10 -59.28 36.95
N SER A 4 -10.25 -58.63 36.13
CA SER A 4 -10.49 -57.54 35.13
C SER A 4 -11.48 -56.47 35.66
N GLU A 5 -11.28 -55.15 35.73
CA GLU A 5 -10.36 -54.09 35.26
C GLU A 5 -10.49 -52.95 36.33
N VAL A 6 -9.68 -51.89 36.45
CA VAL A 6 -9.62 -50.69 35.58
C VAL A 6 -8.40 -49.89 36.07
N LEU A 7 -7.45 -49.63 35.18
CA LEU A 7 -6.35 -48.71 35.40
C LEU A 7 -6.79 -47.32 34.90
N VAL A 8 -7.02 -46.39 35.83
CA VAL A 8 -7.29 -44.99 35.52
C VAL A 8 -5.98 -44.35 35.05
N CYS A 9 -5.85 -44.17 33.73
CA CYS A 9 -4.73 -43.48 33.11
C CYS A 9 -5.10 -42.00 32.92
N THR A 10 -4.85 -41.16 33.92
CA THR A 10 -4.92 -39.70 33.78
C THR A 10 -3.61 -39.20 33.17
N LEU A 11 -3.56 -39.14 31.83
CA LEU A 11 -2.51 -38.41 31.13
C LEU A 11 -2.94 -36.96 30.97
N THR A 12 -2.19 -36.11 31.67
CA THR A 12 -2.23 -34.65 31.68
C THR A 12 -2.20 -34.09 30.27
N SER A 13 -3.20 -33.27 29.92
CA SER A 13 -3.19 -32.47 28.69
C SER A 13 -2.09 -31.42 28.79
N LEU A 14 -1.02 -31.61 28.03
CA LEU A 14 0.01 -30.62 27.78
C LEU A 14 -0.62 -29.52 26.91
N ALA A 15 -1.08 -28.44 27.54
CA ALA A 15 -1.50 -27.24 26.81
C ALA A 15 -0.25 -26.60 26.18
N LEU A 16 0.01 -26.90 24.91
CA LEU A 16 0.90 -26.08 24.09
C LEU A 16 0.24 -24.70 23.98
N LEU A 17 0.74 -23.75 24.76
CA LEU A 17 0.49 -22.33 24.56
C LEU A 17 1.11 -21.95 23.21
N PHE A 18 0.31 -22.00 22.14
CA PHE A 18 0.60 -21.28 20.92
C PHE A 18 0.53 -19.79 21.27
N PHE A 19 1.68 -19.19 21.61
CA PHE A 19 1.85 -17.76 21.47
C PHE A 19 1.88 -17.47 19.97
N SER A 20 0.71 -17.26 19.38
CA SER A 20 0.61 -16.51 18.14
C SER A 20 1.02 -15.07 18.48
N THR A 21 2.32 -14.78 18.38
CA THR A 21 2.78 -13.40 18.26
C THR A 21 2.21 -12.89 16.94
N PHE A 22 1.05 -12.23 17.01
CA PHE A 22 0.72 -11.27 15.97
C PHE A 22 1.85 -10.24 16.03
N ALA A 23 2.81 -10.35 15.12
CA ALA A 23 3.85 -9.34 14.96
C ALA A 23 3.12 -8.04 14.63
N GLN A 24 2.98 -7.18 15.64
CA GLN A 24 2.41 -5.87 15.46
C GLN A 24 3.43 -5.05 14.69
N ALA A 25 3.00 -4.41 13.60
CA ALA A 25 3.87 -3.60 12.77
C ALA A 25 4.54 -2.51 13.62
N ASP A 26 5.82 -2.27 13.36
CA ASP A 26 6.53 -1.17 14.00
C ASP A 26 5.89 0.17 13.64
N ASN A 27 5.98 1.14 14.56
CA ASN A 27 5.58 2.50 14.23
C ASN A 27 6.64 3.13 13.32
N PRO A 28 6.24 3.88 12.29
CA PRO A 28 7.19 4.62 11.49
C PRO A 28 7.88 5.70 12.32
N THR A 29 9.14 6.00 11.97
CA THR A 29 9.94 7.04 12.62
C THR A 29 9.52 8.41 12.09
N GLU A 30 9.29 9.38 12.97
CA GLU A 30 8.88 10.73 12.59
C GLU A 30 9.93 11.78 12.99
N VAL A 31 10.17 12.76 12.12
CA VAL A 31 11.05 13.92 12.36
C VAL A 31 10.39 15.18 11.82
N MET A 32 10.39 16.26 12.60
CA MET A 32 9.97 17.59 12.14
C MET A 32 11.19 18.37 11.62
N LEU A 33 11.13 18.88 10.40
CA LEU A 33 12.23 19.69 9.86
C LEU A 33 12.14 21.15 10.33
N PRO A 34 13.26 21.79 10.72
CA PRO A 34 13.26 23.12 11.35
C PRO A 34 12.75 24.26 10.46
N ALA A 35 12.59 24.06 9.14
CA ALA A 35 12.06 25.04 8.21
C ALA A 35 10.78 24.52 7.56
N GLY A 36 9.65 25.21 7.77
CA GLY A 36 8.41 25.02 7.00
C GLY A 36 7.36 24.08 7.60
N GLY A 37 7.58 23.47 8.78
CA GLY A 37 6.57 22.59 9.38
C GLY A 37 6.35 21.28 8.62
N VAL A 38 7.31 20.90 7.77
CA VAL A 38 7.33 19.62 7.07
C VAL A 38 7.57 18.51 8.08
N ARG A 39 6.59 17.62 8.22
CA ARG A 39 6.70 16.41 9.04
C ARG A 39 7.13 15.26 8.16
N VAL A 40 8.27 14.67 8.46
CA VAL A 40 8.84 13.54 7.75
C VAL A 40 8.53 12.27 8.52
N VAL A 41 8.02 11.25 7.83
CA VAL A 41 7.74 9.94 8.41
C VAL A 41 8.43 8.88 7.56
N VAL A 42 9.21 7.99 8.18
CA VAL A 42 9.94 6.92 7.50
C VAL A 42 9.50 5.58 8.04
N GLY A 43 9.17 4.66 7.14
CA GLY A 43 8.85 3.28 7.47
C GLY A 43 9.69 2.31 6.65
N PHE A 44 9.83 1.10 7.19
CA PHE A 44 10.59 0.01 6.60
C PHE A 44 9.75 -1.26 6.50
N SER A 45 10.19 -2.14 5.61
CA SER A 45 9.74 -3.53 5.51
C SER A 45 10.95 -4.46 5.61
N PRO A 46 10.75 -5.68 6.14
CA PRO A 46 9.47 -6.33 6.45
C PRO A 46 8.87 -5.99 7.83
N GLU A 47 9.42 -5.02 8.56
CA GLU A 47 8.96 -4.58 9.89
C GLU A 47 7.51 -4.07 9.89
N GLY A 48 7.01 -3.64 8.73
CA GLY A 48 5.61 -3.26 8.49
C GLY A 48 5.32 -1.78 8.68
N SER A 49 6.27 -1.00 9.20
CA SER A 49 6.14 0.44 9.39
C SER A 49 5.99 1.21 8.06
N ALA A 50 6.56 0.70 6.96
CA ALA A 50 6.37 1.26 5.61
C ALA A 50 4.90 1.21 5.17
N GLN A 51 4.27 0.03 5.25
CA GLN A 51 2.86 -0.12 4.89
C GLN A 51 1.97 0.73 5.80
N LYS A 52 2.30 0.80 7.10
CA LYS A 52 1.56 1.64 8.04
C LYS A 52 1.62 3.12 7.64
N ALA A 53 2.81 3.65 7.33
CA ALA A 53 2.98 5.04 6.91
C ALA A 53 2.17 5.37 5.63
N ILE A 54 2.19 4.46 4.65
CA ILE A 54 1.40 4.59 3.41
C ILE A 54 -0.11 4.60 3.69
N LEU A 55 -0.58 3.67 4.53
CA LEU A 55 -2.00 3.58 4.88
C LEU A 55 -2.48 4.81 5.66
N ASP A 56 -1.67 5.30 6.59
CA ASP A 56 -1.98 6.51 7.36
C ASP A 56 -2.10 7.73 6.43
N LEU A 57 -1.20 7.86 5.44
CA LEU A 57 -1.30 8.91 4.43
C LEU A 57 -2.59 8.82 3.61
N ILE A 58 -2.94 7.64 3.06
CA ILE A 58 -4.18 7.43 2.30
C ILE A 58 -5.42 7.73 3.16
N ASN A 59 -5.39 7.35 4.44
CA ASN A 59 -6.49 7.60 5.36
C ASN A 59 -6.63 9.07 5.74
N SER A 60 -5.53 9.84 5.70
CA SER A 60 -5.54 11.28 5.98
C SER A 60 -6.15 12.13 4.85
N ALA A 61 -6.19 11.61 3.62
CA ALA A 61 -6.64 12.33 2.43
C ALA A 61 -8.09 12.85 2.54
N GLN A 62 -8.30 14.12 2.17
CA GLN A 62 -9.58 14.81 2.21
C GLN A 62 -10.10 15.26 0.83
N GLN A 63 -9.21 15.54 -0.12
CA GLN A 63 -9.55 16.13 -1.42
C GLN A 63 -9.14 15.25 -2.59
N GLU A 64 -7.86 14.88 -2.70
CA GLU A 64 -7.37 14.10 -3.82
C GLU A 64 -6.22 13.16 -3.47
N ILE A 65 -6.16 12.06 -4.24
CA ILE A 65 -5.02 11.14 -4.28
C ILE A 65 -4.59 10.97 -5.74
N ARG A 66 -3.29 11.10 -5.99
CA ARG A 66 -2.64 10.79 -7.27
C ARG A 66 -1.57 9.73 -7.04
N MET A 67 -1.80 8.54 -7.56
CA MET A 67 -0.90 7.40 -7.38
C MET A 67 -0.16 7.06 -8.67
N ALA A 68 1.15 6.90 -8.58
CA ALA A 68 1.98 6.28 -9.61
C ALA A 68 2.59 4.99 -9.07
N ALA A 69 2.44 3.88 -9.79
CA ALA A 69 2.88 2.58 -9.32
C ALA A 69 3.50 1.72 -10.41
N TYR A 70 4.69 1.18 -10.13
CA TYR A 70 5.29 0.12 -10.91
C TYR A 70 4.48 -1.19 -10.77
N SER A 71 4.44 -1.76 -9.57
CA SER A 71 3.65 -2.97 -9.28
C SER A 71 2.48 -2.63 -8.37
N PHE A 72 1.26 -2.95 -8.82
CA PHE A 72 0.03 -2.72 -8.07
C PHE A 72 -0.74 -4.04 -7.89
N THR A 73 -0.43 -4.74 -6.80
CA THR A 73 -0.97 -6.07 -6.49
C THR A 73 -1.45 -6.21 -5.05
N SER A 74 -1.33 -5.16 -4.24
CA SER A 74 -1.71 -5.18 -2.82
C SER A 74 -3.21 -4.96 -2.64
N PRO A 75 -3.97 -5.97 -2.17
CA PRO A 75 -5.40 -5.79 -1.89
C PRO A 75 -5.65 -4.84 -0.71
N ILE A 76 -4.68 -4.73 0.21
CA ILE A 76 -4.77 -3.83 1.37
C ILE A 76 -4.72 -2.36 0.90
N ILE A 77 -3.77 -2.03 0.03
CA ILE A 77 -3.65 -0.67 -0.53
C ILE A 77 -4.86 -0.35 -1.43
N ALA A 78 -5.30 -1.28 -2.29
CA ALA A 78 -6.49 -1.07 -3.11
C ALA A 78 -7.75 -0.81 -2.26
N LYS A 79 -7.95 -1.57 -1.19
CA LYS A 79 -9.07 -1.34 -0.26
C LYS A 79 -8.99 0.04 0.41
N ALA A 80 -7.80 0.49 0.80
CA ALA A 80 -7.61 1.83 1.39
C ALA A 80 -7.98 2.95 0.39
N LEU A 81 -7.57 2.82 -0.88
CA LEU A 81 -7.91 3.76 -1.95
C LEU A 81 -9.41 3.78 -2.23
N VAL A 82 -10.06 2.61 -2.29
CA VAL A 82 -11.53 2.49 -2.42
C VAL A 82 -12.24 3.16 -1.25
N ASN A 83 -11.74 2.99 -0.02
CA ASN A 83 -12.31 3.64 1.14
C ASN A 83 -12.13 5.17 1.08
N ALA A 84 -10.98 5.68 0.62
CA ALA A 84 -10.78 7.11 0.41
C ALA A 84 -11.75 7.66 -0.64
N HIS A 85 -11.91 6.98 -1.76
CA HIS A 85 -12.86 7.37 -2.80
C HIS A 85 -14.30 7.41 -2.28
N ARG A 86 -14.71 6.41 -1.47
CA ARG A 86 -16.03 6.38 -0.83
C ARG A 86 -16.26 7.51 0.17
N ARG A 87 -15.19 8.11 0.73
CA ARG A 87 -15.30 9.34 1.55
C ARG A 87 -15.48 10.60 0.71
N GLY A 88 -15.42 10.52 -0.62
CA GLY A 88 -15.52 11.65 -1.54
C GLY A 88 -14.19 12.17 -2.08
N VAL A 89 -13.07 11.50 -1.79
CA VAL A 89 -11.75 11.87 -2.30
C VAL A 89 -11.64 11.56 -3.80
N ASP A 90 -11.13 12.50 -4.61
CA ASP A 90 -10.81 12.26 -6.02
C ASP A 90 -9.54 11.42 -6.14
N VAL A 91 -9.69 10.13 -6.37
CA VAL A 91 -8.56 9.18 -6.50
C VAL A 91 -8.31 8.89 -7.97
N ARG A 92 -7.06 9.00 -8.42
CA ARG A 92 -6.63 8.60 -9.77
C ARG A 92 -5.31 7.84 -9.72
N ILE A 93 -5.21 6.80 -10.54
CA ILE A 93 -4.10 5.85 -10.49
C ILE A 93 -3.50 5.65 -11.88
N VAL A 94 -2.18 5.79 -12.02
CA VAL A 94 -1.46 5.36 -13.22
C VAL A 94 -0.45 4.29 -12.86
N VAL A 95 -0.47 3.18 -13.60
CA VAL A 95 0.41 2.03 -13.36
C VAL A 95 1.23 1.67 -14.59
N ASP A 96 2.37 1.01 -14.39
CA ASP A 96 3.10 0.37 -15.47
C ASP A 96 2.27 -0.74 -16.13
N LYS A 97 2.18 -0.76 -17.47
CA LYS A 97 1.38 -1.77 -18.17
C LYS A 97 1.99 -3.17 -18.11
N GLY A 98 3.30 -3.27 -18.34
CA GLY A 98 4.00 -4.56 -18.45
C GLY A 98 4.01 -5.33 -17.14
N GLN A 99 4.18 -4.61 -16.03
CA GLN A 99 4.27 -5.18 -14.69
C GLN A 99 2.92 -5.61 -14.11
N ASN A 100 1.81 -5.06 -14.63
CA ASN A 100 0.46 -5.29 -14.12
C ASN A 100 -0.39 -6.22 -14.99
N ASN A 101 0.22 -7.25 -15.59
CA ASN A 101 -0.46 -8.23 -16.44
C ASN A 101 -0.81 -9.56 -15.75
N ASN A 102 -0.34 -9.79 -14.52
CA ASN A 102 -0.58 -11.03 -13.78
C ASN A 102 -1.95 -11.01 -13.08
N ARG A 103 -2.46 -12.19 -12.69
CA ARG A 103 -3.80 -12.35 -12.08
C ARG A 103 -4.02 -11.50 -10.81
N TYR A 104 -2.97 -11.26 -10.02
CA TYR A 104 -3.08 -10.48 -8.79
C TYR A 104 -3.23 -8.99 -9.10
N ALA A 105 -2.46 -8.50 -10.07
CA ALA A 105 -2.56 -7.12 -10.55
C ALA A 105 -3.92 -6.86 -11.18
N VAL A 106 -4.37 -7.75 -12.09
CA VAL A 106 -5.70 -7.67 -12.71
C VAL A 106 -6.81 -7.63 -11.66
N SER A 107 -6.76 -8.51 -10.65
CA SER A 107 -7.75 -8.51 -9.56
C SER A 107 -7.75 -7.20 -8.76
N THR A 108 -6.57 -6.65 -8.50
CA THR A 108 -6.39 -5.39 -7.75
C THR A 108 -6.86 -4.18 -8.57
N MET A 109 -6.53 -4.12 -9.86
CA MET A 109 -7.00 -3.08 -10.78
C MET A 109 -8.52 -3.15 -10.98
N ASN A 110 -9.09 -4.35 -11.15
CA ASN A 110 -10.54 -4.54 -11.22
C ASN A 110 -11.24 -4.05 -9.96
N THR A 111 -10.64 -4.28 -8.77
CA THR A 111 -11.21 -3.83 -7.50
C THR A 111 -11.38 -2.31 -7.44
N VAL A 112 -10.37 -1.55 -7.89
CA VAL A 112 -10.44 -0.08 -7.87
C VAL A 112 -11.34 0.47 -8.97
N VAL A 113 -11.25 -0.06 -10.20
CA VAL A 113 -12.10 0.42 -11.31
C VAL A 113 -13.57 0.12 -11.08
N ASN A 114 -13.91 -1.05 -10.51
CA ASN A 114 -15.29 -1.37 -10.14
C ASN A 114 -15.84 -0.49 -9.01
N ALA A 115 -14.97 0.15 -8.23
CA ALA A 115 -15.38 1.13 -7.24
C ALA A 115 -15.57 2.54 -7.83
N GLY A 116 -15.35 2.73 -9.13
CA GLY A 116 -15.47 4.01 -9.83
C GLY A 116 -14.17 4.82 -9.88
N ILE A 117 -13.03 4.27 -9.46
CA ILE A 117 -11.74 4.97 -9.47
C ILE A 117 -11.13 4.92 -10.87
N PRO A 118 -10.84 6.07 -11.52
CA PRO A 118 -10.12 6.09 -12.78
C PRO A 118 -8.70 5.51 -12.63
N LEU A 119 -8.40 4.51 -13.45
CA LEU A 119 -7.08 3.89 -13.53
C LEU A 119 -6.60 3.87 -14.98
N ARG A 120 -5.32 4.21 -15.17
CA ARG A 120 -4.63 4.11 -16.45
C ARG A 120 -3.44 3.17 -16.38
N THR A 121 -3.19 2.46 -17.47
CA THR A 121 -1.92 1.76 -17.70
C THR A 121 -1.06 2.59 -18.64
N ASN A 122 0.25 2.63 -18.41
CA ASN A 122 1.20 3.39 -19.23
C ASN A 122 2.32 2.45 -19.72
N ASP A 123 2.54 2.45 -21.03
CA ASP A 123 3.58 1.70 -21.76
C ASP A 123 4.48 2.58 -22.62
N GLN A 124 4.47 3.89 -22.41
CA GLN A 124 5.35 4.84 -23.09
C GLN A 124 6.82 4.72 -22.65
N PHE A 125 7.08 3.99 -21.56
CA PHE A 125 8.39 3.77 -20.99
C PHE A 125 8.73 2.29 -21.00
N LEU A 126 10.03 1.96 -21.06
CA LEU A 126 10.48 0.58 -20.85
C LEU A 126 10.02 0.06 -19.47
N LEU A 127 10.12 0.91 -18.45
CA LEU A 127 9.57 0.70 -17.12
C LEU A 127 9.07 2.03 -16.57
N HIS A 128 7.78 2.13 -16.25
CA HIS A 128 7.25 3.15 -15.37
C HIS A 128 7.51 2.72 -13.92
N HIS A 129 8.75 2.90 -13.47
CA HIS A 129 9.26 2.29 -12.24
C HIS A 129 8.98 3.11 -10.96
N ASP A 130 8.09 4.08 -11.02
CA ASP A 130 7.78 4.96 -9.90
C ASP A 130 6.94 4.25 -8.83
N LYS A 131 7.13 4.62 -7.57
CA LYS A 131 6.23 4.26 -6.45
C LYS A 131 6.04 5.50 -5.57
N TYR A 132 4.96 6.23 -5.82
CA TYR A 132 4.63 7.38 -4.99
C TYR A 132 3.13 7.69 -4.99
N LEU A 133 2.71 8.37 -3.92
CA LEU A 133 1.37 8.91 -3.71
C LEU A 133 1.47 10.40 -3.42
N CYS A 134 0.75 11.23 -4.16
CA CYS A 134 0.50 12.61 -3.76
C CYS A 134 -0.89 12.71 -3.13
N VAL A 135 -0.98 13.40 -1.99
CA VAL A 135 -2.23 13.61 -1.25
C VAL A 135 -2.48 15.10 -1.03
N ASP A 136 -3.69 15.53 -1.39
CA ASP A 136 -4.24 16.87 -1.15
C ASP A 136 -3.32 18.01 -1.60
N ARG A 137 -2.43 17.75 -2.57
CA ARG A 137 -1.42 18.68 -3.10
C ARG A 137 -0.42 19.22 -2.08
N ILE A 138 -0.37 18.63 -0.88
CA ILE A 138 0.48 19.07 0.23
C ILE A 138 1.33 17.96 0.84
N SER A 139 1.08 16.70 0.52
CA SER A 139 1.85 15.57 1.03
C SER A 139 2.25 14.63 -0.08
N VAL A 140 3.43 14.02 0.05
CA VAL A 140 3.92 12.99 -0.87
C VAL A 140 4.53 11.83 -0.10
N GLU A 141 4.21 10.60 -0.51
CA GLU A 141 4.93 9.39 -0.14
C GLU A 141 5.75 8.89 -1.31
N THR A 142 6.96 8.40 -1.06
CA THR A 142 7.83 7.79 -2.07
C THR A 142 8.82 6.83 -1.41
N GLY A 143 9.43 5.94 -2.19
CA GLY A 143 10.47 5.04 -1.70
C GLY A 143 10.74 3.88 -2.63
N SER A 144 11.30 2.81 -2.08
CA SER A 144 11.49 1.55 -2.82
C SER A 144 10.21 0.69 -2.85
N TYR A 145 9.32 0.92 -1.87
CA TYR A 145 8.13 0.11 -1.61
C TYR A 145 7.19 0.04 -2.82
N ASN A 146 7.12 -1.12 -3.47
CA ASN A 146 6.07 -1.41 -4.43
C ASN A 146 4.73 -1.63 -3.72
N TYR A 147 3.61 -1.23 -4.32
CA TYR A 147 2.28 -1.48 -3.76
C TYR A 147 1.85 -2.94 -3.98
N SER A 148 2.63 -3.87 -3.44
CA SER A 148 2.54 -5.32 -3.55
C SER A 148 2.65 -6.01 -2.20
N SER A 149 2.16 -7.25 -2.11
CA SER A 149 2.32 -8.04 -0.87
C SER A 149 3.77 -8.36 -0.55
N SER A 150 4.64 -8.53 -1.55
CA SER A 150 6.06 -8.84 -1.33
C SER A 150 6.82 -7.68 -0.70
N ALA A 151 6.48 -6.44 -1.06
CA ALA A 151 7.06 -5.25 -0.45
C ALA A 151 6.71 -5.18 1.04
N PHE A 152 5.52 -5.62 1.44
CA PHE A 152 5.15 -5.68 2.85
C PHE A 152 5.93 -6.73 3.65
N ASN A 153 5.91 -8.00 3.23
CA ASN A 153 6.25 -9.13 4.10
C ASN A 153 7.50 -9.94 3.71
N LYS A 154 8.21 -9.56 2.64
CA LYS A 154 9.36 -10.32 2.13
C LYS A 154 10.58 -9.45 1.87
N ASN A 155 10.39 -8.33 1.20
CA ASN A 155 11.49 -7.48 0.76
C ASN A 155 11.97 -6.57 1.89
N SER A 156 13.26 -6.22 1.85
CA SER A 156 13.76 -5.04 2.55
C SER A 156 13.39 -3.81 1.73
N GLU A 157 12.54 -2.94 2.28
CA GLU A 157 12.06 -1.74 1.58
C GLU A 157 12.07 -0.53 2.53
N ASN A 158 12.10 0.66 1.95
CA ASN A 158 11.84 1.91 2.65
C ASN A 158 10.67 2.67 2.01
N SER A 159 9.96 3.43 2.83
CA SER A 159 8.96 4.42 2.43
C SER A 159 9.17 5.70 3.25
N LEU A 160 9.13 6.84 2.57
CA LEU A 160 9.30 8.18 3.10
C LEU A 160 8.03 8.98 2.79
N VAL A 161 7.40 9.53 3.82
CA VAL A 161 6.27 10.45 3.69
C VAL A 161 6.72 11.85 4.12
N LEU A 162 6.50 12.81 3.24
CA LEU A 162 6.66 14.24 3.51
C LEU A 162 5.27 14.85 3.63
N TYR A 163 4.85 15.17 4.85
CA TYR A 163 3.63 15.93 5.12
C TYR A 163 3.91 17.42 5.08
N ASN A 164 2.92 18.21 4.64
CA ASN A 164 2.99 19.68 4.55
C ASN A 164 4.16 20.20 3.70
N ALA A 165 4.45 19.53 2.59
CA ALA A 165 5.52 19.84 1.64
C ALA A 165 4.96 20.20 0.24
N PRO A 166 4.14 21.26 0.10
CA PRO A 166 3.44 21.57 -1.15
C PRO A 166 4.35 21.77 -2.35
N ASP A 167 5.53 22.38 -2.17
CA ASP A 167 6.48 22.61 -3.27
C ASP A 167 7.02 21.29 -3.84
N VAL A 168 7.32 20.32 -2.97
CA VAL A 168 7.77 18.98 -3.40
C VAL A 168 6.60 18.24 -4.02
N THR A 169 5.41 18.27 -3.41
CA THR A 169 4.22 17.63 -3.94
C THR A 169 3.84 18.17 -5.31
N ALA A 170 3.99 19.47 -5.56
CA ALA A 170 3.73 20.08 -6.87
C ALA A 170 4.64 19.52 -7.98
N LEU A 171 5.92 19.27 -7.69
CA LEU A 171 6.85 18.65 -8.65
C LEU A 171 6.45 17.20 -8.97
N TYR A 172 6.08 16.42 -7.95
CA TYR A 172 5.59 15.05 -8.14
C TYR A 172 4.25 15.02 -8.89
N LEU A 173 3.35 15.97 -8.64
CA LEU A 173 2.08 16.08 -9.36
C LEU A 173 2.30 16.40 -10.85
N ALA A 174 3.24 17.29 -11.18
CA ALA A 174 3.59 17.57 -12.57
C ALA A 174 4.16 16.33 -13.27
N HIS A 175 5.02 15.58 -12.58
CA HIS A 175 5.53 14.29 -13.06
C HIS A 175 4.40 13.27 -13.26
N TRP A 176 3.48 13.15 -12.29
CA TRP A 176 2.30 12.28 -12.36
C TRP A 176 1.41 12.61 -13.55
N GLU A 177 1.13 13.89 -13.78
CA GLU A 177 0.26 14.35 -14.87
C GLU A 177 0.81 13.92 -16.24
N SER A 178 2.14 13.94 -16.42
CA SER A 178 2.77 13.46 -17.65
C SER A 178 2.55 11.95 -17.89
N ARG A 179 2.59 11.14 -16.81
CA ARG A 179 2.35 9.69 -16.88
C ARG A 179 0.86 9.40 -17.09
N TRP A 180 0.00 10.16 -16.44
CA TRP A 180 -1.45 10.06 -16.59
C TRP A 180 -1.90 10.39 -18.01
N THR A 181 -1.41 11.51 -18.57
CA THR A 181 -1.73 11.96 -19.93
C THR A 181 -1.24 10.97 -20.99
N GLY A 182 -0.06 10.39 -20.80
CA GLY A 182 0.48 9.35 -21.69
C GLY A 182 -0.07 7.95 -21.46
N GLY A 183 -0.95 7.77 -20.46
CA GLY A 183 -1.56 6.48 -20.14
C GLY A 183 -2.88 6.25 -20.89
N VAL A 184 -3.29 4.99 -20.94
CA VAL A 184 -4.56 4.53 -21.52
C VAL A 184 -5.46 4.01 -20.41
N ASP A 185 -6.75 4.37 -20.47
CA ASP A 185 -7.75 3.90 -19.51
C ASP A 185 -7.77 2.37 -19.44
N TYR A 186 -7.73 1.84 -18.22
CA TYR A 186 -7.87 0.41 -17.99
C TYR A 186 -9.35 0.03 -17.97
N ILE A 187 -9.74 -0.85 -18.88
CA ILE A 187 -11.09 -1.39 -18.99
C ILE A 187 -11.04 -2.86 -18.58
N PRO A 188 -11.74 -3.27 -17.51
CA PRO A 188 -11.86 -4.67 -17.14
C PRO A 188 -12.49 -5.48 -18.28
N ASN A 189 -11.88 -6.61 -18.63
CA ASN A 189 -12.48 -7.59 -19.52
C ASN A 189 -13.13 -8.68 -18.65
N TYR A 190 -14.45 -8.76 -18.68
CA TYR A 190 -15.25 -9.79 -18.01
C TYR A 190 -15.75 -10.82 -19.01
#